data_AF-A0A0D2G1E6-F1
#
_entry.id   AF-A0A0D2G1E6-F1
#
_cell.length_a   1.000
_cell.length_b   1.000
_cell.length_c   1.000
_cell.angle_alpha   90.00
_cell.angle_beta   90.00
_cell.angle_gamma   90.00
#
_symmetry.space_group_name_H-M   'P 1'
#
loop_
_entity.id
_entity.type
_entity.pdbx_description
1 polymer ?
#
loop_
_entity_poly.entity_id
_entity_poly.type
_entity_poly.pdbx_seq_one_letter_code
_entity_poly.pdbx_strand_id
1 'polypeptide(L)'
;MAFGAQLEVILQTNHAWAALYYSVLSLGSLLHEGASFEPMDGPAWKIFGFALRLFPTILFAKKSLLVAQALFALNHSSWPVEELLITEAARIALALQLNKLSHNSQNTPERERTFWAIYCLEKEYCFHSTQSSVFNDADISCPPPEPILDGTDDVDWQQIQVGFCKILSYSYNQLFACGMPSRNEDFYYTEIDQIRRRLQRWLATVPEKFRPGTVIRSRNFTKPHHNYALLQVHFLYYTLQIALSRLLVHVYADRRCAPVAESKLTLMNSARAIIETLQFVPPEASLPMNVIGLAPIVANFILFDLVVYNPEHSETKLNLMYLEIVTGFLRRVNLNSSNPMPSASFAELGVIARDFATQKADRGERRQDARGNRAVHFTGAPAAHYEHNVDSSEAVGQGRPRNGMATPDSVVTQPADVADRGQMDLWDGLEETLRYPVMDHITDLDGFGDDFVIRELFSQHSTFDFSLLGQ
;
A
#
# COMPACT_ATOMS: atom_id res chain seq x y z
N MET A 1 24.83 -28.23 -7.08
CA MET A 1 25.23 -28.12 -5.66
C MET A 1 24.06 -28.44 -4.73
N ALA A 2 22.89 -27.81 -4.89
CA ALA A 2 21.76 -27.98 -3.97
C ALA A 2 21.21 -29.42 -3.79
N PHE A 3 21.40 -30.30 -4.78
CA PHE A 3 20.97 -31.72 -4.71
C PHE A 3 22.13 -32.70 -4.89
N GLY A 4 23.37 -32.24 -4.68
CA GLY A 4 24.56 -33.06 -4.88
C GLY A 4 24.92 -33.90 -3.65
N ALA A 5 25.71 -34.97 -3.85
CA ALA A 5 26.21 -35.82 -2.77
C ALA A 5 27.06 -35.07 -1.71
N GLN A 6 27.52 -33.86 -2.02
CA GLN A 6 28.33 -33.01 -1.14
C GLN A 6 27.49 -32.02 -0.30
N LEU A 7 26.16 -32.03 -0.42
CA LEU A 7 25.28 -31.06 0.23
C LEU A 7 25.53 -30.99 1.74
N GLU A 8 25.55 -32.14 2.41
CA GLU A 8 25.74 -32.22 3.87
C GLU A 8 27.08 -31.61 4.31
N VAL A 9 28.15 -31.88 3.57
CA VAL A 9 29.47 -31.30 3.82
C VAL A 9 29.47 -29.78 3.64
N ILE A 10 28.80 -29.28 2.59
CA ILE A 10 28.73 -27.83 2.33
C ILE A 10 27.91 -27.13 3.41
N LEU A 11 26.79 -27.72 3.83
CA LEU A 11 25.93 -27.18 4.89
C LEU A 11 26.68 -27.05 6.23
N GLN A 12 27.58 -28.00 6.53
CA GLN A 12 28.39 -27.98 7.75
C GLN A 12 29.61 -27.04 7.68
N THR A 13 30.14 -26.77 6.49
CA THR A 13 31.41 -26.03 6.32
C THR A 13 31.22 -24.57 5.93
N ASN A 14 30.11 -24.22 5.28
CA ASN A 14 29.85 -22.88 4.78
C ASN A 14 28.53 -22.34 5.33
N HIS A 15 28.59 -21.66 6.47
CA HIS A 15 27.41 -21.12 7.15
C HIS A 15 26.61 -20.12 6.30
N ALA A 16 27.27 -19.30 5.47
CA ALA A 16 26.58 -18.36 4.59
C ALA A 16 25.77 -19.10 3.51
N TRP A 17 26.36 -20.14 2.92
CA TRP A 17 25.65 -20.99 1.96
C TRP A 17 24.52 -21.78 2.63
N ALA A 18 24.75 -22.29 3.84
CA ALA A 18 23.75 -23.02 4.60
C ALA A 18 22.53 -22.16 4.95
N ALA A 19 22.73 -20.94 5.45
CA ALA A 19 21.61 -20.05 5.70
C ALA A 19 20.86 -19.68 4.43
N LEU A 20 21.58 -19.35 3.34
CA LEU A 20 20.93 -19.09 2.06
C LEU A 20 20.08 -20.29 1.60
N TYR A 21 20.63 -21.51 1.71
CA TYR A 21 19.92 -22.75 1.36
C TYR A 21 18.66 -22.92 2.20
N TYR A 22 18.75 -22.81 3.53
CA TYR A 22 17.59 -22.96 4.42
C TYR A 22 16.57 -21.84 4.24
N SER A 23 16.99 -20.59 4.00
CA SER A 23 16.08 -19.48 3.69
C SER A 23 15.31 -19.73 2.39
N VAL A 24 16.00 -20.12 1.32
CA VAL A 24 15.35 -20.42 0.02
C VAL A 24 14.43 -21.64 0.13
N LEU A 25 14.86 -22.68 0.85
CA LEU A 25 14.04 -23.87 1.09
C LEU A 25 12.80 -23.54 1.93
N SER A 26 12.94 -22.66 2.93
CA SER A 26 11.81 -22.13 3.71
C SER A 26 10.83 -21.40 2.83
N LEU A 27 11.30 -20.47 1.98
CA LEU A 27 10.44 -19.74 1.04
C LEU A 27 9.73 -20.69 0.05
N GLY A 28 10.41 -21.74 -0.41
CA GLY A 28 9.81 -22.78 -1.24
C GLY A 28 8.70 -23.56 -0.50
N SER A 29 8.94 -23.97 0.74
CA SER A 29 7.94 -24.61 1.61
C SER A 29 6.77 -23.65 1.89
N LEU A 30 7.05 -22.37 2.13
CA LEU A 30 6.05 -21.32 2.36
C LEU A 30 5.08 -21.19 1.18
N LEU A 31 5.60 -21.25 -0.05
CA LEU A 31 4.80 -21.13 -1.27
C LEU A 31 4.06 -22.42 -1.65
N HIS A 32 4.60 -23.59 -1.29
CA HIS A 32 4.03 -24.88 -1.69
C HIS A 32 3.09 -25.49 -0.63
N GLU A 33 3.50 -25.45 0.63
CA GLU A 33 2.79 -26.06 1.77
C GLU A 33 1.96 -25.03 2.55
N GLY A 34 2.13 -23.74 2.23
CA GLY A 34 1.50 -22.64 2.92
C GLY A 34 2.28 -22.18 4.16
N ALA A 35 1.87 -21.04 4.68
CA ALA A 35 2.44 -20.39 5.84
C ALA A 35 1.46 -20.44 7.02
N SER A 36 1.98 -20.43 8.24
CA SER A 36 1.17 -20.12 9.42
C SER A 36 1.15 -18.61 9.65
N PHE A 37 -0.01 -18.06 10.01
CA PHE A 37 -0.08 -16.68 10.52
C PHE A 37 0.49 -16.58 11.94
N GLU A 38 0.71 -17.71 12.62
CA GLU A 38 1.43 -17.70 13.88
C GLU A 38 2.92 -17.55 13.65
N PRO A 39 3.56 -16.57 14.32
CA PRO A 39 5.00 -16.51 14.31
C PRO A 39 5.54 -17.81 14.90
N MET A 40 6.54 -18.33 14.24
CA MET A 40 7.24 -19.55 14.63
C MET A 40 6.58 -20.90 14.37
N ASP A 41 5.48 -20.93 13.63
CA ASP A 41 4.75 -22.16 13.34
C ASP A 41 4.83 -22.57 11.85
N GLY A 42 4.58 -23.85 11.59
CA GLY A 42 4.55 -24.43 10.25
C GLY A 42 5.89 -25.01 9.75
N PRO A 43 5.85 -25.77 8.64
CA PRO A 43 7.03 -26.43 8.07
C PRO A 43 8.07 -25.44 7.57
N ALA A 44 7.63 -24.37 6.90
CA ALA A 44 8.50 -23.29 6.45
C ALA A 44 9.29 -22.69 7.61
N TRP A 45 8.63 -22.37 8.73
CA TRP A 45 9.30 -21.82 9.88
C TRP A 45 10.34 -22.75 10.51
N LYS A 46 10.02 -24.05 10.63
CA LYS A 46 10.98 -25.05 11.13
C LYS A 46 12.26 -25.08 10.28
N ILE A 47 12.13 -24.91 8.97
CA ILE A 47 13.26 -24.81 8.05
C ILE A 47 13.97 -23.45 8.25
N PHE A 48 13.23 -22.36 8.35
CA PHE A 48 13.75 -21.02 8.59
C PHE A 48 14.55 -20.91 9.88
N GLY A 49 14.13 -21.61 10.93
CA GLY A 49 14.84 -21.68 12.22
C GLY A 49 16.30 -22.12 12.08
N PHE A 50 16.62 -22.99 11.13
CA PHE A 50 18.02 -23.35 10.85
C PHE A 50 18.81 -22.17 10.28
N ALA A 51 18.21 -21.38 9.38
CA ALA A 51 18.85 -20.18 8.85
C ALA A 51 19.05 -19.12 9.94
N LEU A 52 18.07 -18.94 10.82
CA LEU A 52 18.13 -18.00 11.95
C LEU A 52 19.22 -18.36 12.96
N ARG A 53 19.43 -19.65 13.27
CA ARG A 53 20.54 -20.08 14.15
C ARG A 53 21.92 -19.70 13.60
N LEU A 54 22.06 -19.60 12.28
CA LEU A 54 23.30 -19.18 11.62
C LEU A 54 23.45 -17.66 11.56
N PHE A 55 22.38 -16.89 11.85
CA PHE A 55 22.37 -15.43 11.70
C PHE A 55 23.50 -14.72 12.44
N PRO A 56 23.78 -14.97 13.74
CA PRO A 56 24.90 -14.33 14.42
C PRO A 56 26.24 -14.61 13.73
N THR A 57 26.43 -15.84 13.25
CA THR A 57 27.68 -16.22 12.58
C THR A 57 27.85 -15.49 11.24
N ILE A 58 26.76 -15.28 10.51
CA ILE A 58 26.75 -14.59 9.22
C ILE A 58 26.96 -13.09 9.40
N LEU A 59 26.37 -12.50 10.44
CA LEU A 59 26.52 -11.08 10.76
C LEU A 59 27.98 -10.70 11.04
N PHE A 60 28.73 -11.58 11.70
CA PHE A 60 30.16 -11.38 11.99
C PHE A 60 31.11 -12.04 10.97
N ALA A 61 30.59 -12.69 9.93
CA ALA A 61 31.40 -13.34 8.92
C ALA A 61 32.16 -12.32 8.05
N LYS A 62 33.19 -12.81 7.35
CA LYS A 62 33.81 -12.04 6.27
C LYS A 62 32.76 -11.72 5.20
N LYS A 63 32.60 -10.44 4.91
CA LYS A 63 31.71 -9.93 3.84
C LYS A 63 31.97 -10.68 2.53
N SER A 64 30.92 -11.24 1.96
CA SER A 64 30.97 -11.97 0.70
C SER A 64 29.61 -11.90 0.00
N LEU A 65 29.57 -12.21 -1.29
CA LEU A 65 28.31 -12.22 -2.05
C LEU A 65 27.29 -13.16 -1.40
N LEU A 66 27.72 -14.34 -0.94
CA LEU A 66 26.87 -15.31 -0.24
C LEU A 66 26.29 -14.76 1.06
N VAL A 67 27.06 -13.98 1.83
CA VAL A 67 26.56 -13.34 3.06
C VAL A 67 25.48 -12.30 2.72
N ALA A 68 25.71 -11.47 1.69
CA ALA A 68 24.70 -10.52 1.22
C ALA A 68 23.43 -11.24 0.74
N GLN A 69 23.59 -12.35 0.00
CA GLN A 69 22.50 -13.19 -0.48
C GLN A 69 21.70 -13.82 0.66
N ALA A 70 22.39 -14.38 1.66
CA ALA A 70 21.76 -14.97 2.83
C ALA A 70 20.96 -13.93 3.63
N LEU A 71 21.52 -12.73 3.86
CA LEU A 71 20.85 -11.69 4.63
C LEU A 71 19.60 -11.15 3.94
N PHE A 72 19.61 -10.91 2.63
CA PHE A 72 18.39 -10.49 1.96
C PHE A 72 17.37 -11.65 1.88
N ALA A 73 17.82 -12.90 1.68
CA ALA A 73 16.92 -14.06 1.64
C ALA A 73 16.29 -14.36 3.01
N LEU A 74 16.93 -13.94 4.10
CA LEU A 74 16.39 -13.97 5.46
C LEU A 74 15.26 -12.95 5.67
N ASN A 75 15.00 -12.04 4.72
CA ASN A 75 13.84 -11.14 4.76
C ASN A 75 12.55 -11.93 4.47
N HIS A 76 12.18 -12.78 5.42
CA HIS A 76 11.02 -13.65 5.38
C HIS A 76 9.77 -12.85 5.78
N SER A 77 8.67 -12.98 5.04
CA SER A 77 7.44 -12.17 5.21
C SER A 77 6.80 -12.24 6.60
N SER A 78 7.13 -13.26 7.39
CA SER A 78 6.67 -13.44 8.77
C SER A 78 7.70 -13.03 9.85
N TRP A 79 8.79 -12.34 9.49
CA TRP A 79 9.84 -11.93 10.42
C TRP A 79 9.88 -10.41 10.63
N PRO A 80 9.64 -9.89 11.85
CA PRO A 80 9.53 -8.44 12.09
C PRO A 80 10.87 -7.69 12.16
N VAL A 81 11.99 -8.31 11.78
CA VAL A 81 13.34 -7.71 11.82
C VAL A 81 13.87 -7.39 10.42
N GLU A 82 13.00 -6.86 9.56
CA GLU A 82 13.33 -6.46 8.19
C GLU A 82 14.46 -5.41 8.17
N GLU A 83 14.42 -4.43 9.09
CA GLU A 83 15.38 -3.31 9.16
C GLU A 83 16.84 -3.79 9.24
N LEU A 84 17.14 -4.66 10.20
CA LEU A 84 18.51 -5.11 10.43
C LEU A 84 19.06 -5.87 9.23
N LEU A 85 18.24 -6.75 8.65
CA LEU A 85 18.63 -7.60 7.52
C LEU A 85 18.84 -6.79 6.25
N ILE A 86 17.90 -5.90 5.92
CA ILE A 86 17.97 -5.04 4.74
C ILE A 86 19.15 -4.08 4.84
N THR A 87 19.31 -3.39 5.98
CA THR A 87 20.39 -2.41 6.16
C THR A 87 21.77 -3.07 6.16
N GLU A 88 21.92 -4.25 6.76
CA GLU A 88 23.20 -4.97 6.72
C GLU A 88 23.49 -5.53 5.32
N ALA A 89 22.51 -6.11 4.63
CA ALA A 89 22.69 -6.56 3.25
C ALA A 89 23.14 -5.40 2.35
N ALA A 90 22.53 -4.21 2.50
CA ALA A 90 22.91 -3.01 1.78
C ALA A 90 24.34 -2.53 2.11
N ARG A 91 24.74 -2.52 3.40
CA ARG A 91 26.11 -2.21 3.83
C ARG A 91 27.13 -3.19 3.24
N ILE A 92 26.81 -4.48 3.18
CA ILE A 92 27.68 -5.49 2.59
C ILE A 92 27.78 -5.31 1.07
N ALA A 93 26.67 -5.01 0.39
CA ALA A 93 26.67 -4.73 -1.05
C ALA A 93 27.60 -3.56 -1.40
N LEU A 94 27.58 -2.48 -0.61
CA LEU A 94 28.51 -1.35 -0.76
C LEU A 94 29.96 -1.75 -0.47
N ALA A 95 30.21 -2.49 0.61
CA ALA A 95 31.56 -2.94 0.97
C ALA A 95 32.19 -3.85 -0.09
N LEU A 96 31.36 -4.62 -0.81
CA LEU A 96 31.77 -5.47 -1.93
C LEU A 96 31.77 -4.74 -3.28
N GLN A 97 31.44 -3.45 -3.28
CA GLN A 97 31.32 -2.59 -4.47
C GLN A 97 30.36 -3.15 -5.52
N LEU A 98 29.29 -3.84 -5.10
CA LEU A 98 28.32 -4.42 -6.04
C LEU A 98 27.55 -3.35 -6.82
N ASN A 99 27.49 -2.12 -6.30
CA ASN A 99 26.91 -0.97 -6.98
C ASN A 99 27.79 -0.41 -8.10
N LYS A 100 29.05 -0.85 -8.23
CA LYS A 100 29.98 -0.37 -9.25
C LYS A 100 30.08 -1.36 -10.41
N LEU A 101 30.30 -0.82 -11.61
CA LEU A 101 30.68 -1.66 -12.76
C LEU A 101 32.02 -2.34 -12.43
N SER A 102 32.06 -3.68 -12.39
CA SER A 102 33.35 -4.35 -12.23
C SER A 102 34.05 -4.52 -13.58
N HIS A 103 35.34 -4.19 -13.63
CA HIS A 103 36.14 -4.23 -14.86
C HIS A 103 36.80 -5.60 -15.10
N ASN A 104 36.67 -6.53 -14.14
CA ASN A 104 37.29 -7.84 -14.22
C ASN A 104 36.26 -8.87 -14.69
N SER A 105 36.72 -10.01 -15.19
CA SER A 105 35.92 -11.21 -15.50
C SER A 105 35.13 -11.79 -14.32
N GLN A 106 35.11 -11.09 -13.17
CA GLN A 106 34.30 -11.37 -12.01
C GLN A 106 32.90 -10.75 -12.07
N ASN A 107 32.54 -10.02 -13.15
CA ASN A 107 31.13 -9.69 -13.42
C ASN A 107 30.39 -10.96 -13.76
N THR A 108 29.74 -11.50 -12.75
CA THR A 108 28.80 -12.58 -12.94
C THR A 108 27.39 -11.96 -12.83
N PRO A 109 26.44 -12.37 -13.69
CA PRO A 109 25.07 -11.83 -13.66
C PRO A 109 24.41 -11.97 -12.27
N GLU A 110 24.88 -12.92 -11.45
CA GLU A 110 24.46 -13.08 -10.06
C GLU A 110 24.84 -11.89 -9.18
N ARG A 111 25.99 -11.24 -9.40
CA ARG A 111 26.40 -10.05 -8.63
C ARG A 111 25.47 -8.88 -8.91
N GLU A 112 25.18 -8.64 -10.19
CA GLU A 112 24.31 -7.56 -10.64
C GLU A 112 22.87 -7.78 -10.13
N ARG A 113 22.34 -9.00 -10.29
CA ARG A 113 21.02 -9.37 -9.77
C ARG A 113 20.94 -9.22 -8.26
N THR A 114 21.97 -9.65 -7.53
CA THR A 114 22.02 -9.51 -6.06
C THR A 114 22.01 -8.05 -5.65
N PHE A 115 22.80 -7.20 -6.33
CA PHE A 115 22.78 -5.76 -6.08
C PHE A 115 21.39 -5.16 -6.28
N TRP A 116 20.76 -5.41 -7.43
CA TRP A 116 19.47 -4.82 -7.74
C TRP A 116 18.33 -5.34 -6.85
N ALA A 117 18.39 -6.61 -6.42
CA ALA A 117 17.43 -7.13 -5.44
C ALA A 117 17.55 -6.42 -4.08
N ILE A 118 18.78 -6.25 -3.57
CA ILE A 118 19.04 -5.52 -2.32
C ILE A 118 18.67 -4.05 -2.47
N TYR A 119 18.98 -3.43 -3.61
CA TYR A 119 18.61 -2.05 -3.91
C TYR A 119 17.10 -1.85 -3.83
N CYS A 120 16.29 -2.70 -4.47
CA CYS A 120 14.83 -2.55 -4.44
C CYS A 120 14.27 -2.69 -3.01
N LEU A 121 14.68 -3.74 -2.29
CA LEU A 121 14.27 -3.97 -0.90
C LEU A 121 14.61 -2.79 -0.01
N GLU A 122 15.83 -2.25 -0.13
CA GLU A 122 16.28 -1.12 0.66
C GLU A 122 15.54 0.17 0.31
N LYS A 123 15.33 0.47 -0.98
CA LYS A 123 14.59 1.68 -1.39
C LYS A 123 13.14 1.66 -0.93
N GLU A 124 12.47 0.53 -1.05
CA GLU A 124 11.10 0.35 -0.57
C GLU A 124 11.04 0.52 0.96
N TYR A 125 11.93 -0.17 1.68
CA TYR A 125 12.02 -0.06 3.14
C TYR A 125 12.27 1.39 3.58
N CYS A 126 13.32 2.04 3.09
CA CYS A 126 13.70 3.40 3.45
C CYS A 126 12.60 4.42 3.15
N PHE A 127 11.85 4.25 2.06
CA PHE A 127 10.73 5.15 1.77
C PHE A 127 9.59 5.00 2.77
N HIS A 128 9.21 3.76 3.12
CA HIS A 128 8.12 3.50 4.06
C HIS A 128 8.48 3.81 5.51
N SER A 129 9.73 3.60 5.90
CA SER A 129 10.27 3.94 7.23
C SER A 129 10.78 5.39 7.32
N THR A 130 10.74 6.12 6.20
CA THR A 130 11.33 7.47 6.03
C THR A 130 12.79 7.63 6.42
N GLN A 131 13.51 6.52 6.46
CA GLN A 131 14.95 6.54 6.66
C GLN A 131 15.68 6.98 5.39
N SER A 132 16.85 7.58 5.57
CA SER A 132 17.73 7.89 4.44
C SER A 132 18.34 6.61 3.88
N SER A 133 18.33 6.49 2.55
CA SER A 133 18.94 5.36 1.87
C SER A 133 20.46 5.40 1.94
N VAL A 134 21.11 4.25 2.14
CA VAL A 134 22.57 4.12 2.05
C VAL A 134 23.06 4.14 0.60
N PHE A 135 22.20 3.81 -0.35
CA PHE A 135 22.51 3.86 -1.77
C PHE A 135 22.25 5.26 -2.33
N ASN A 136 23.32 5.98 -2.68
CA ASN A 136 23.20 7.17 -3.50
C ASN A 136 23.09 6.77 -4.98
N ASP A 137 21.99 7.15 -5.65
CA ASP A 137 21.76 6.80 -7.05
C ASP A 137 22.83 7.37 -7.99
N ALA A 138 23.47 8.49 -7.62
CA ALA A 138 24.59 9.07 -8.36
C ALA A 138 25.86 8.20 -8.31
N ASP A 139 25.97 7.30 -7.32
CA ASP A 139 27.11 6.41 -7.12
C ASP A 139 26.92 5.01 -7.70
N ILE A 140 25.82 4.75 -8.42
CA ILE A 140 25.52 3.45 -9.02
C ILE A 140 26.01 3.43 -10.47
N SER A 141 26.94 2.52 -10.77
CA SER A 141 27.37 2.20 -12.14
C SER A 141 27.14 0.74 -12.52
N CYS A 142 26.61 -0.08 -11.62
CA CYS A 142 26.16 -1.44 -11.93
C CYS A 142 25.11 -1.39 -13.05
N PRO A 143 25.29 -2.14 -14.15
CA PRO A 143 24.30 -2.19 -15.22
C PRO A 143 23.01 -2.88 -14.71
N PRO A 144 21.83 -2.57 -15.28
CA PRO A 144 20.62 -3.34 -15.04
C PRO A 144 20.87 -4.83 -15.36
N PRO A 145 20.27 -5.76 -14.59
CA PRO A 145 20.52 -7.18 -14.78
C PRO A 145 19.89 -7.67 -16.07
N GLU A 146 20.49 -8.69 -16.70
CA GLU A 146 19.86 -9.37 -17.83
C GLU A 146 18.55 -10.05 -17.39
N PRO A 147 17.45 -9.87 -18.16
CA PRO A 147 16.15 -10.38 -17.81
C PRO A 147 16.19 -11.91 -17.70
N ILE A 148 15.64 -12.44 -16.60
CA ILE A 148 15.35 -13.88 -16.50
C ILE A 148 14.03 -14.11 -17.22
N LEU A 149 14.10 -14.28 -18.54
CA LEU A 149 12.93 -14.63 -19.33
C LEU A 149 12.69 -16.12 -19.19
N ASP A 150 11.91 -16.50 -18.18
CA ASP A 150 11.23 -17.78 -18.20
C ASP A 150 10.26 -17.71 -19.38
N GLY A 151 10.54 -18.48 -20.44
CA GLY A 151 9.98 -18.34 -21.81
C GLY A 151 8.46 -18.51 -21.96
N THR A 152 7.71 -18.29 -20.90
CA THR A 152 6.25 -18.36 -20.87
C THR A 152 5.57 -16.99 -20.75
N ASP A 153 6.23 -15.95 -20.22
CA ASP A 153 5.50 -14.74 -19.79
C ASP A 153 6.09 -13.37 -20.22
N ASP A 154 7.29 -13.32 -20.82
CA ASP A 154 7.97 -12.11 -21.38
C ASP A 154 8.01 -10.86 -20.49
N VAL A 155 7.89 -11.01 -19.17
CA VAL A 155 7.88 -9.87 -18.23
C VAL A 155 9.12 -9.88 -17.36
N ASP A 156 9.96 -8.87 -17.54
CA ASP A 156 11.08 -8.62 -16.63
C ASP A 156 10.59 -7.88 -15.37
N TRP A 157 10.24 -8.66 -14.34
CA TRP A 157 9.83 -8.13 -13.04
C TRP A 157 10.90 -7.25 -12.40
N GLN A 158 12.17 -7.65 -12.51
CA GLN A 158 13.26 -6.92 -11.87
C GLN A 158 13.43 -5.55 -12.49
N GLN A 159 13.33 -5.44 -13.83
CA GLN A 159 13.35 -4.15 -14.51
C GLN A 159 12.18 -3.25 -14.09
N ILE A 160 10.97 -3.81 -13.97
CA ILE A 160 9.78 -3.07 -13.50
C ILE A 160 10.03 -2.52 -12.08
N GLN A 161 10.48 -3.37 -11.15
CA GLN A 161 10.70 -3.00 -9.75
C GLN A 161 11.84 -1.98 -9.61
N VAL A 162 12.96 -2.16 -10.33
CA VAL A 162 14.08 -1.20 -10.36
C VAL A 162 13.64 0.16 -10.88
N GLY A 163 12.82 0.17 -11.95
CA GLY A 163 12.25 1.38 -12.50
C GLY A 163 11.41 2.15 -11.48
N PHE A 164 10.58 1.44 -10.71
CA PHE A 164 9.79 2.03 -9.63
C PHE A 164 10.67 2.56 -8.49
N CYS A 165 11.64 1.77 -8.02
CA CYS A 165 12.52 2.13 -6.91
C CYS A 165 13.38 3.37 -7.20
N LYS A 166 13.76 3.60 -8.47
CA LYS A 166 14.42 4.87 -8.89
C LYS A 166 13.48 6.07 -8.78
N ILE A 167 12.19 5.91 -9.10
CA ILE A 167 11.19 6.96 -8.89
C ILE A 167 11.00 7.21 -7.40
N LEU A 168 10.95 6.14 -6.60
CA LEU A 168 10.81 6.21 -5.15
C LEU A 168 11.98 6.97 -4.50
N SER A 169 13.22 6.61 -4.87
CA SER A 169 14.45 7.28 -4.44
C SER A 169 14.47 8.76 -4.81
N TYR A 170 14.11 9.09 -6.06
CA TYR A 170 13.99 10.49 -6.49
C TYR A 170 12.92 11.24 -5.67
N SER A 171 11.77 10.61 -5.45
CA SER A 171 10.67 11.20 -4.68
C SER A 171 11.09 11.50 -3.24
N TYR A 172 11.76 10.56 -2.58
CA TYR A 172 12.30 10.76 -1.24
C TYR A 172 13.24 11.96 -1.19
N ASN A 173 14.25 12.00 -2.07
CA ASN A 173 15.27 13.05 -2.06
C ASN A 173 14.70 14.46 -2.35
N GLN A 174 13.72 14.58 -3.25
CA GLN A 174 13.15 15.89 -3.61
C GLN A 174 12.11 16.38 -2.60
N LEU A 175 11.31 15.47 -2.03
CA LEU A 175 10.10 15.85 -1.29
C LEU A 175 10.17 15.54 0.21
N PHE A 176 10.78 14.42 0.60
CA PHE A 176 10.68 13.87 1.96
C PHE A 176 11.97 13.98 2.77
N ALA A 177 13.13 14.11 2.13
CA ALA A 177 14.40 14.32 2.80
C ALA A 177 14.42 15.65 3.56
N CYS A 178 14.92 15.63 4.80
CA CYS A 178 15.12 16.81 5.64
C CYS A 178 16.17 17.73 5.02
N GLY A 179 15.77 18.98 4.72
CA GLY A 179 16.70 20.03 4.30
C GLY A 179 16.25 20.76 3.06
N MET A 180 15.78 21.99 3.25
CA MET A 180 15.96 23.20 2.44
C MET A 180 15.02 24.26 3.05
N PRO A 181 15.52 25.29 3.74
CA PRO A 181 14.68 26.35 4.30
C PRO A 181 14.22 27.31 3.18
N SER A 182 13.32 26.86 2.29
CA SER A 182 12.67 27.71 1.26
C SER A 182 11.59 27.00 0.41
N ARG A 183 11.13 25.80 0.76
CA ARG A 183 10.14 25.08 -0.07
C ARG A 183 8.76 25.70 0.11
N ASN A 184 8.27 26.41 -0.89
CA ASN A 184 6.91 26.97 -0.93
C ASN A 184 5.92 25.99 -1.59
N GLU A 185 4.63 26.33 -1.58
CA GLU A 185 3.58 25.51 -2.20
C GLU A 185 3.86 25.21 -3.68
N ASP A 186 4.33 26.22 -4.45
CA ASP A 186 4.67 26.08 -5.87
C ASP A 186 5.78 25.05 -6.14
N PHE A 187 6.79 25.00 -5.26
CA PHE A 187 7.85 23.99 -5.34
C PHE A 187 7.28 22.58 -5.20
N TYR A 188 6.48 22.35 -4.15
CA TYR A 188 5.90 21.04 -3.91
C TYR A 188 4.95 20.62 -5.03
N TYR A 189 4.12 21.53 -5.53
CA TYR A 189 3.25 21.27 -6.66
C TYR A 189 4.05 20.84 -7.90
N THR A 190 5.09 21.60 -8.24
CA THR A 190 5.93 21.35 -9.42
C THR A 190 6.66 20.00 -9.32
N GLU A 191 7.26 19.68 -8.17
CA GLU A 191 7.99 18.42 -7.99
C GLU A 191 7.04 17.21 -7.92
N ILE A 192 5.89 17.33 -7.26
CA ILE A 192 4.87 16.27 -7.23
C ILE A 192 4.37 15.96 -8.64
N ASP A 193 4.08 16.99 -9.43
CA ASP A 193 3.66 16.86 -10.83
C ASP A 193 4.76 16.22 -11.71
N GLN A 194 6.04 16.59 -11.50
CA GLN A 194 7.17 15.91 -12.14
C GLN A 194 7.26 14.41 -11.79
N ILE A 195 7.06 14.06 -10.51
CA ILE A 195 7.10 12.67 -10.05
C ILE A 195 5.90 11.90 -10.62
N ARG A 196 4.70 12.46 -10.60
CA ARG A 196 3.51 11.86 -11.22
C ARG A 196 3.75 11.57 -12.71
N ARG A 197 4.35 12.49 -13.46
CA ARG A 197 4.76 12.24 -14.87
C ARG A 197 5.79 11.11 -15.01
N ARG A 198 6.75 10.99 -14.10
CA ARG A 198 7.71 9.87 -14.11
C ARG A 198 7.00 8.54 -13.84
N LEU A 199 6.07 8.54 -12.88
CA LEU A 199 5.27 7.38 -12.54
C LEU A 199 4.38 6.92 -13.71
N GLN A 200 3.73 7.86 -14.43
CA GLN A 200 2.95 7.53 -15.63
C GLN A 200 3.83 6.96 -16.75
N ARG A 201 5.04 7.49 -16.96
CA ARG A 201 5.98 6.94 -17.94
C ARG A 201 6.44 5.54 -17.56
N TRP A 202 6.71 5.28 -16.29
CA TRP A 202 7.01 3.93 -15.80
C TRP A 202 5.82 2.99 -15.99
N LEU A 203 4.61 3.41 -15.66
CA LEU A 203 3.39 2.62 -15.84
C LEU A 203 3.19 2.20 -17.32
N ALA A 204 3.55 3.07 -18.27
CA ALA A 204 3.52 2.75 -19.71
C ALA A 204 4.48 1.61 -20.10
N THR A 205 5.59 1.42 -19.37
CA THR A 205 6.53 0.30 -19.59
C THR A 205 6.06 -1.02 -19.01
N VAL A 206 5.15 -1.01 -18.02
CA VAL A 206 4.56 -2.22 -17.46
C VAL A 206 3.60 -2.83 -18.49
N PRO A 207 3.56 -4.16 -18.69
CA PRO A 207 2.60 -4.78 -19.62
C PRO A 207 1.15 -4.53 -19.20
N GLU A 208 0.25 -4.31 -20.19
CA GLU A 208 -1.14 -3.87 -19.95
C GLU A 208 -1.88 -4.72 -18.92
N LYS A 209 -1.69 -6.05 -18.96
CA LYS A 209 -2.32 -6.98 -18.00
C LYS A 209 -2.00 -6.63 -16.54
N PHE A 210 -0.84 -6.05 -16.23
CA PHE A 210 -0.42 -5.70 -14.87
C PHE A 210 -0.63 -4.23 -14.50
N ARG A 211 -1.14 -3.38 -15.41
CA ARG A 211 -1.20 -1.93 -15.19
C ARG A 211 -2.33 -1.52 -14.24
N PRO A 212 -2.03 -0.79 -13.15
CA PRO A 212 -3.02 -0.02 -12.41
C PRO A 212 -3.93 0.81 -13.31
N GLY A 213 -5.22 0.86 -12.97
CA GLY A 213 -6.26 1.59 -13.71
C GLY A 213 -6.89 0.81 -14.86
N THR A 214 -6.40 -0.39 -15.17
CA THR A 214 -7.04 -1.29 -16.14
C THR A 214 -7.92 -2.33 -15.44
N VAL A 215 -8.93 -2.86 -16.13
CA VAL A 215 -9.80 -3.90 -15.58
C VAL A 215 -9.00 -5.21 -15.40
N ILE A 216 -8.83 -5.61 -14.14
CA ILE A 216 -8.15 -6.86 -13.78
C ILE A 216 -9.05 -8.04 -14.17
N ARG A 217 -8.55 -8.93 -15.03
CA ARG A 217 -9.26 -10.16 -15.43
C ARG A 217 -8.59 -11.37 -14.78
N SER A 218 -9.26 -12.01 -13.82
CA SER A 218 -8.70 -13.12 -13.02
C SER A 218 -8.09 -14.24 -13.87
N ARG A 219 -8.67 -14.50 -15.06
CA ARG A 219 -8.17 -15.51 -16.03
C ARG A 219 -6.73 -15.29 -16.49
N ASN A 220 -6.18 -14.08 -16.34
CA ASN A 220 -4.82 -13.75 -16.74
C ASN A 220 -3.78 -14.14 -15.66
N PHE A 221 -4.21 -14.43 -14.43
CA PHE A 221 -3.35 -14.61 -13.25
C PHE A 221 -3.49 -16.01 -12.66
N THR A 222 -3.44 -17.02 -13.52
CA THR A 222 -3.53 -18.43 -13.10
C THR A 222 -2.26 -18.92 -12.39
N LYS A 223 -1.11 -18.27 -12.64
CA LYS A 223 0.17 -18.61 -12.01
C LYS A 223 0.37 -17.74 -10.75
N PRO A 224 0.78 -18.31 -9.60
CA PRO A 224 0.98 -17.56 -8.36
C PRO A 224 1.92 -16.35 -8.50
N HIS A 225 3.02 -16.50 -9.24
CA HIS A 225 3.98 -15.40 -9.46
C HIS A 225 3.40 -14.23 -10.27
N HIS A 226 2.47 -14.51 -11.20
CA HIS A 226 1.75 -13.45 -11.91
C HIS A 226 0.81 -12.70 -10.98
N ASN A 227 0.08 -13.42 -10.13
CA ASN A 227 -0.81 -12.78 -9.17
C ASN A 227 0.01 -11.89 -8.21
N TYR A 228 1.15 -12.40 -7.73
CA TYR A 228 2.06 -11.63 -6.90
C TYR A 228 2.59 -10.37 -7.61
N ALA A 229 3.06 -10.49 -8.86
CA ALA A 229 3.53 -9.34 -9.64
C ALA A 229 2.41 -8.29 -9.82
N LEU A 230 1.18 -8.72 -10.13
CA LEU A 230 0.02 -7.83 -10.22
C LEU A 230 -0.18 -7.04 -8.91
N LEU A 231 -0.24 -7.74 -7.78
CA LEU A 231 -0.45 -7.13 -6.46
C LEU A 231 0.65 -6.11 -6.15
N GLN A 232 1.90 -6.47 -6.42
CA GLN A 232 3.05 -5.58 -6.21
C GLN A 232 2.98 -4.32 -7.06
N VAL A 233 2.74 -4.40 -8.38
CA VAL A 233 2.62 -3.19 -9.22
C VAL A 233 1.50 -2.27 -8.72
N HIS A 234 0.35 -2.86 -8.38
CA HIS A 234 -0.81 -2.12 -7.89
C HIS A 234 -0.50 -1.39 -6.58
N PHE A 235 0.04 -2.09 -5.59
CA PHE A 235 0.32 -1.48 -4.30
C PHE A 235 1.48 -0.50 -4.34
N LEU A 236 2.54 -0.75 -5.10
CA LEU A 236 3.62 0.20 -5.30
C LEU A 236 3.10 1.50 -5.93
N TYR A 237 2.33 1.39 -7.02
CA TYR A 237 1.76 2.56 -7.70
C TYR A 237 0.86 3.39 -6.79
N TYR A 238 -0.14 2.76 -6.15
CA TYR A 238 -1.09 3.50 -5.32
C TYR A 238 -0.49 4.02 -4.02
N THR A 239 0.49 3.31 -3.44
CA THR A 239 1.16 3.80 -2.22
C THR A 239 1.95 5.07 -2.49
N LEU A 240 2.66 5.16 -3.63
CA LEU A 240 3.33 6.39 -4.03
C LEU A 240 2.32 7.51 -4.34
N GLN A 241 1.23 7.21 -5.05
CA GLN A 241 0.18 8.21 -5.31
C GLN A 241 -0.45 8.75 -4.03
N ILE A 242 -0.65 7.89 -3.03
CA ILE A 242 -1.12 8.27 -1.70
C ILE A 242 -0.10 9.19 -1.02
N ALA A 243 1.17 8.79 -0.96
CA ALA A 243 2.22 9.59 -0.31
C ALA A 243 2.33 11.00 -0.92
N LEU A 244 2.34 11.10 -2.25
CA LEU A 244 2.39 12.39 -2.97
C LEU A 244 1.14 13.24 -2.70
N SER A 245 -0.03 12.63 -2.79
CA SER A 245 -1.29 13.37 -2.63
C SER A 245 -1.47 13.84 -1.20
N ARG A 246 -1.08 13.05 -0.19
CA ARG A 246 -1.10 13.47 1.22
C ARG A 246 -0.12 14.61 1.48
N LEU A 247 1.09 14.54 0.94
CA LEU A 247 2.07 15.63 1.07
C LEU A 247 1.53 16.92 0.45
N LEU A 248 0.95 16.85 -0.75
CA LEU A 248 0.36 18.03 -1.38
C LEU A 248 -0.70 18.64 -0.47
N VAL A 249 -1.65 17.83 0.02
CA VAL A 249 -2.65 18.39 0.90
C VAL A 249 -2.01 19.00 2.13
N HIS A 250 -1.04 18.33 2.77
CA HIS A 250 -0.36 18.82 3.97
C HIS A 250 0.30 20.18 3.81
N VAL A 251 1.02 20.39 2.70
CA VAL A 251 1.82 21.60 2.43
C VAL A 251 0.95 22.84 2.18
N TYR A 252 -0.17 22.68 1.49
CA TYR A 252 -1.02 23.82 1.16
C TYR A 252 -1.74 24.36 2.39
N ALA A 253 -1.61 25.67 2.64
CA ALA A 253 -2.34 26.36 3.69
C ALA A 253 -3.82 26.50 3.32
N ASP A 254 -4.10 26.91 2.07
CA ASP A 254 -5.45 26.93 1.54
C ASP A 254 -5.90 25.52 1.14
N ARG A 255 -6.73 24.91 1.99
CA ARG A 255 -7.27 23.55 1.79
C ARG A 255 -8.41 23.49 0.76
N ARG A 256 -8.82 24.63 0.18
CA ARG A 256 -9.93 24.77 -0.78
C ARG A 256 -9.46 25.01 -2.21
N CYS A 257 -8.15 25.12 -2.43
CA CYS A 257 -7.61 25.29 -3.76
C CYS A 257 -7.76 24.01 -4.61
N ALA A 258 -7.80 24.18 -5.93
CA ALA A 258 -7.99 23.07 -6.87
C ALA A 258 -6.94 21.92 -6.71
N PRO A 259 -5.63 22.18 -6.50
CA PRO A 259 -4.64 21.12 -6.27
C PRO A 259 -4.95 20.21 -5.06
N VAL A 260 -5.50 20.79 -4.00
CA VAL A 260 -5.88 20.05 -2.78
C VAL A 260 -7.12 19.20 -3.06
N ALA A 261 -8.12 19.74 -3.75
CA ALA A 261 -9.31 18.99 -4.15
C ALA A 261 -8.97 17.78 -5.05
N GLU A 262 -8.11 17.99 -6.06
CA GLU A 262 -7.63 16.92 -6.95
C GLU A 262 -6.87 15.84 -6.18
N SER A 263 -6.05 16.24 -5.20
CA SER A 263 -5.29 15.29 -4.37
C SER A 263 -6.20 14.49 -3.43
N LYS A 264 -7.25 15.09 -2.87
CA LYS A 264 -8.27 14.36 -2.08
C LYS A 264 -9.02 13.33 -2.94
N LEU A 265 -9.38 13.69 -4.17
CA LEU A 265 -9.97 12.75 -5.13
C LEU A 265 -9.01 11.61 -5.46
N THR A 266 -7.73 11.93 -5.68
CA THR A 266 -6.68 10.92 -5.94
C THR A 266 -6.51 9.97 -4.75
N LEU A 267 -6.56 10.48 -3.51
CA LEU A 267 -6.50 9.67 -2.29
C LEU A 267 -7.67 8.70 -2.20
N MET A 268 -8.89 9.20 -2.41
CA MET A 268 -10.10 8.38 -2.41
C MET A 268 -10.02 7.27 -3.46
N ASN A 269 -9.68 7.62 -4.70
CA ASN A 269 -9.60 6.66 -5.80
C ASN A 269 -8.47 5.64 -5.59
N SER A 270 -7.33 6.06 -5.06
CA SER A 270 -6.21 5.15 -4.75
C SER A 270 -6.57 4.17 -3.65
N ALA A 271 -7.23 4.64 -2.58
CA ALA A 271 -7.69 3.78 -1.49
C ALA A 271 -8.73 2.76 -1.97
N ARG A 272 -9.71 3.20 -2.77
CA ARG A 272 -10.69 2.30 -3.39
C ARG A 272 -10.03 1.27 -4.28
N ALA A 273 -9.09 1.67 -5.13
CA ALA A 273 -8.39 0.75 -6.03
C ALA A 273 -7.51 -0.27 -5.28
N ILE A 274 -6.90 0.10 -4.15
CA ILE A 274 -6.25 -0.85 -3.25
C ILE A 274 -7.27 -1.88 -2.76
N ILE A 275 -8.43 -1.43 -2.26
CA ILE A 275 -9.49 -2.31 -1.73
C ILE A 275 -10.07 -3.24 -2.81
N GLU A 276 -10.27 -2.74 -4.03
CA GLU A 276 -10.67 -3.57 -5.18
C GLU A 276 -9.62 -4.62 -5.52
N THR A 277 -8.34 -4.29 -5.36
CA THR A 277 -7.23 -5.20 -5.61
C THR A 277 -7.17 -6.31 -4.54
N LEU A 278 -7.68 -6.08 -3.32
CA LEU A 278 -7.70 -7.08 -2.24
C LEU A 278 -8.49 -8.34 -2.56
N GLN A 279 -9.42 -8.30 -3.52
CA GLN A 279 -10.14 -9.51 -3.95
C GLN A 279 -9.22 -10.54 -4.62
N PHE A 280 -8.05 -10.12 -5.11
CA PHE A 280 -7.03 -10.97 -5.72
C PHE A 280 -5.96 -11.44 -4.74
N VAL A 281 -5.98 -10.96 -3.50
CA VAL A 281 -5.04 -11.34 -2.45
C VAL A 281 -5.49 -12.67 -1.83
N PRO A 282 -4.74 -13.77 -2.00
CA PRO A 282 -4.98 -15.01 -1.26
C PRO A 282 -4.88 -14.73 0.24
N PRO A 283 -5.76 -15.29 1.08
CA PRO A 283 -5.68 -15.14 2.54
C PRO A 283 -4.58 -16.06 3.11
N GLU A 284 -3.36 -15.94 2.60
CA GLU A 284 -2.20 -16.76 2.92
C GLU A 284 -1.15 -15.94 3.68
N ALA A 285 -0.57 -16.50 4.73
CA ALA A 285 0.51 -15.86 5.50
C ALA A 285 1.85 -15.80 4.73
N SER A 286 1.91 -16.39 3.53
CA SER A 286 3.10 -16.39 2.67
C SER A 286 3.37 -14.99 2.09
N LEU A 287 2.33 -14.16 1.99
CA LEU A 287 2.40 -12.84 1.37
C LEU A 287 3.10 -11.82 2.27
N PRO A 288 3.87 -10.88 1.69
CA PRO A 288 4.57 -9.87 2.46
C PRO A 288 3.61 -8.89 3.15
N MET A 289 4.07 -8.35 4.29
CA MET A 289 3.30 -7.47 5.17
C MET A 289 2.74 -6.24 4.44
N ASN A 290 3.41 -5.76 3.40
CA ASN A 290 2.92 -4.65 2.59
C ASN A 290 1.58 -4.95 1.90
N VAL A 291 1.36 -6.21 1.47
CA VAL A 291 0.16 -6.69 0.77
C VAL A 291 -0.98 -6.98 1.75
N ILE A 292 -0.70 -7.74 2.81
CA ILE A 292 -1.75 -8.25 3.73
C ILE A 292 -2.10 -7.28 4.86
N GLY A 293 -1.20 -6.35 5.18
CA GLY A 293 -1.36 -5.39 6.29
C GLY A 293 -1.35 -3.95 5.81
N LEU A 294 -0.17 -3.44 5.44
CA LEU A 294 0.07 -2.00 5.26
C LEU A 294 -0.90 -1.35 4.26
N ALA A 295 -1.01 -1.88 3.03
CA ALA A 295 -1.88 -1.29 2.00
C ALA A 295 -3.37 -1.30 2.40
N PRO A 296 -3.96 -2.42 2.85
CA PRO A 296 -5.34 -2.43 3.38
C PRO A 296 -5.56 -1.43 4.51
N ILE A 297 -4.64 -1.35 5.47
CA ILE A 297 -4.74 -0.46 6.63
C ILE A 297 -4.73 1.00 6.17
N VAL A 298 -3.78 1.39 5.32
CA VAL A 298 -3.68 2.75 4.78
C VAL A 298 -4.94 3.13 3.99
N ALA A 299 -5.46 2.24 3.15
CA ALA A 299 -6.68 2.47 2.39
C ALA A 299 -7.91 2.65 3.32
N ASN A 300 -8.01 1.80 4.35
CA ASN A 300 -9.06 1.88 5.36
C ASN A 300 -9.05 3.24 6.08
N PHE A 301 -7.88 3.70 6.53
CA PHE A 301 -7.73 5.01 7.17
C PHE A 301 -8.12 6.17 6.26
N ILE A 302 -7.69 6.17 4.99
CA ILE A 302 -8.03 7.25 4.05
C ILE A 302 -9.54 7.35 3.86
N LEU A 303 -10.23 6.23 3.67
CA LEU A 303 -11.68 6.24 3.50
C LEU A 303 -12.41 6.61 4.79
N PHE A 304 -11.92 6.13 5.94
CA PHE A 304 -12.44 6.51 7.25
C PHE A 304 -12.36 8.02 7.45
N ASP A 305 -11.19 8.63 7.23
CA ASP A 305 -10.97 10.07 7.33
C ASP A 305 -11.94 10.82 6.41
N LEU A 306 -12.04 10.40 5.14
CA LEU A 306 -12.94 11.06 4.18
C LEU A 306 -14.40 11.03 4.62
N VAL A 307 -14.88 9.92 5.19
CA VAL A 307 -16.25 9.78 5.70
C VAL A 307 -16.48 10.63 6.96
N VAL A 308 -15.54 10.61 7.91
CA VAL A 308 -15.68 11.35 9.17
C VAL A 308 -15.65 12.86 8.93
N TYR A 309 -14.76 13.34 8.05
CA TYR A 309 -14.65 14.77 7.77
C TYR A 309 -15.69 15.27 6.76
N ASN A 310 -16.17 14.43 5.82
CA ASN A 310 -17.14 14.83 4.79
C ASN A 310 -18.36 13.88 4.74
N PRO A 311 -19.08 13.69 5.84
CA PRO A 311 -20.18 12.73 5.93
C PRO A 311 -21.37 13.04 5.00
N GLU A 312 -21.49 14.29 4.54
CA GLU A 312 -22.56 14.74 3.62
C GLU A 312 -22.12 14.69 2.14
N HIS A 313 -20.88 14.26 1.85
CA HIS A 313 -20.37 14.15 0.49
C HIS A 313 -21.10 13.05 -0.29
N SER A 314 -21.36 13.26 -1.58
CA SER A 314 -22.08 12.32 -2.44
C SER A 314 -21.45 10.92 -2.47
N GLU A 315 -20.13 10.87 -2.39
CA GLU A 315 -19.31 9.65 -2.38
C GLU A 315 -19.28 8.90 -1.03
N THR A 316 -19.81 9.48 0.04
CA THR A 316 -19.72 8.90 1.39
C THR A 316 -20.37 7.53 1.47
N LYS A 317 -21.53 7.35 0.82
CA LYS A 317 -22.20 6.05 0.76
C LYS A 317 -21.32 4.98 0.12
N LEU A 318 -20.61 5.33 -0.95
CA LEU A 318 -19.71 4.42 -1.63
C LEU A 318 -18.45 4.14 -0.78
N ASN A 319 -17.88 5.16 -0.12
CA ASN A 319 -16.76 4.97 0.81
C ASN A 319 -17.10 4.02 1.96
N LEU A 320 -18.31 4.12 2.51
CA LEU A 320 -18.80 3.18 3.54
C LEU A 320 -18.86 1.73 3.02
N MET A 321 -19.26 1.52 1.77
CA MET A 321 -19.24 0.17 1.16
C MET A 321 -17.81 -0.37 1.04
N TYR A 322 -16.84 0.45 0.64
CA TYR A 322 -15.43 0.03 0.60
C TYR A 322 -14.86 -0.24 1.98
N LEU A 323 -15.23 0.54 3.00
CA LEU A 323 -14.88 0.29 4.40
C LEU A 323 -15.41 -1.07 4.88
N GLU A 324 -16.59 -1.48 4.44
CA GLU A 324 -17.14 -2.82 4.71
C GLU A 324 -16.33 -3.93 4.02
N ILE A 325 -15.92 -3.72 2.76
CA ILE A 325 -15.11 -4.69 2.01
C ILE A 325 -13.76 -4.92 2.68
N VAL A 326 -13.04 -3.84 3.02
CA VAL A 326 -11.73 -3.95 3.69
C VAL A 326 -11.87 -4.53 5.10
N THR A 327 -12.95 -4.20 5.81
CA THR A 327 -13.29 -4.82 7.10
C THR A 327 -13.44 -6.35 6.96
N GLY A 328 -14.16 -6.82 5.94
CA GLY A 328 -14.30 -8.24 5.64
C GLY A 328 -12.95 -8.89 5.32
N PHE A 329 -12.10 -8.22 4.55
CA PHE A 329 -10.74 -8.68 4.25
C PHE A 329 -9.90 -8.84 5.52
N LEU A 330 -9.81 -7.80 6.36
CA LEU A 330 -9.01 -7.80 7.59
C LEU A 330 -9.51 -8.87 8.58
N ARG A 331 -10.83 -9.04 8.70
CA ARG A 331 -11.42 -10.10 9.52
C ARG A 331 -11.06 -11.50 9.00
N ARG A 332 -11.04 -11.71 7.68
CA ARG A 332 -10.63 -12.99 7.09
C ARG A 332 -9.16 -13.30 7.35
N VAL A 333 -8.28 -12.31 7.29
CA VAL A 333 -6.87 -12.46 7.69
C VAL A 333 -6.81 -12.86 9.17
N ASN A 334 -7.59 -12.22 10.04
CA ASN A 334 -7.61 -12.50 11.48
C ASN A 334 -8.17 -13.87 11.84
N LEU A 335 -9.09 -14.42 11.06
CA LEU A 335 -9.61 -15.77 11.29
C LEU A 335 -8.53 -16.84 11.09
N ASN A 336 -7.51 -16.54 10.28
CA ASN A 336 -6.40 -17.46 10.03
C ASN A 336 -5.24 -17.28 11.03
N SER A 337 -5.26 -16.22 11.85
CA SER A 337 -4.30 -15.99 12.94
C SER A 337 -4.90 -16.43 14.27
N SER A 338 -4.24 -17.31 15.01
CA SER A 338 -4.73 -17.73 16.33
C SER A 338 -4.55 -16.67 17.42
N ASN A 339 -3.70 -15.67 17.19
CA ASN A 339 -3.67 -14.43 17.97
C ASN A 339 -4.41 -13.32 17.22
N PRO A 340 -5.34 -12.60 17.86
CA PRO A 340 -6.03 -11.48 17.22
C PRO A 340 -5.00 -10.43 16.82
N MET A 341 -4.72 -10.34 15.51
CA MET A 341 -3.90 -9.27 15.00
C MET A 341 -4.62 -7.92 15.23
N PRO A 342 -3.88 -6.84 15.51
CA PRO A 342 -4.46 -5.52 15.76
C PRO A 342 -5.23 -4.94 14.55
N SER A 343 -5.19 -5.61 13.40
CA SER A 343 -6.16 -5.50 12.30
C SER A 343 -7.63 -5.66 12.73
N ALA A 344 -7.92 -6.31 13.85
CA ALA A 344 -9.27 -6.37 14.40
C ALA A 344 -9.77 -4.97 14.76
N SER A 345 -8.92 -4.13 15.36
CA SER A 345 -9.25 -2.73 15.69
C SER A 345 -9.49 -1.89 14.43
N PHE A 346 -8.75 -2.14 13.34
CA PHE A 346 -9.01 -1.45 12.07
C PHE A 346 -10.31 -1.86 11.40
N ALA A 347 -10.74 -3.11 11.57
CA ALA A 347 -12.04 -3.57 11.11
C ALA A 347 -13.21 -2.84 11.83
N GLU A 348 -12.98 -2.22 12.99
CA GLU A 348 -13.99 -1.41 13.69
C GLU A 348 -14.17 -0.03 13.09
N LEU A 349 -13.18 0.51 12.37
CA LEU A 349 -13.25 1.84 11.74
C LEU A 349 -14.46 1.95 10.78
N GLY A 350 -14.77 0.89 10.04
CA GLY A 350 -15.94 0.87 9.16
C GLY A 350 -17.27 0.98 9.92
N VAL A 351 -17.36 0.39 11.12
CA VAL A 351 -18.54 0.51 11.99
C VAL A 351 -18.65 1.93 12.54
N ILE A 352 -17.55 2.45 13.08
CA ILE A 352 -17.47 3.80 13.66
C ILE A 352 -17.85 4.85 12.60
N ALA A 353 -17.31 4.75 11.39
CA ALA A 353 -17.62 5.66 10.30
C ALA A 353 -19.10 5.63 9.91
N ARG A 354 -19.70 4.43 9.86
CA ARG A 354 -21.13 4.28 9.54
C ARG A 354 -22.00 4.93 10.60
N ASP A 355 -21.75 4.64 11.88
CA ASP A 355 -22.51 5.18 13.00
C ASP A 355 -22.37 6.70 13.09
N PHE A 356 -21.18 7.23 12.78
CA PHE A 356 -20.97 8.68 12.72
C PHE A 356 -21.77 9.34 11.58
N ALA A 357 -21.72 8.76 10.38
CA ALA A 357 -22.42 9.30 9.22
C ALA A 357 -23.95 9.29 9.41
N THR A 358 -24.51 8.21 9.95
CA THR A 358 -25.95 8.10 10.24
C THR A 358 -26.40 9.10 11.30
N GLN A 359 -25.65 9.24 12.40
CA GLN A 359 -25.96 10.22 13.45
C GLN A 359 -25.98 11.66 12.92
N LYS A 360 -25.11 12.00 11.97
CA LYS A 360 -25.10 13.35 11.38
C LYS A 360 -26.27 13.55 10.41
N ALA A 361 -26.62 12.54 9.61
CA ALA A 361 -27.80 12.57 8.74
C ALA A 361 -29.09 12.79 9.55
N ASP A 362 -29.28 12.02 10.63
CA ASP A 362 -30.43 12.15 11.54
C ASP A 362 -30.53 13.55 12.17
N ARG A 363 -29.38 14.17 12.50
CA ARG A 363 -29.33 15.55 13.02
C ARG A 363 -29.67 16.58 11.95
N GLY A 364 -29.30 16.33 10.70
CA GLY A 364 -29.65 17.16 9.54
C GLY A 364 -31.16 17.16 9.28
N GLU A 365 -31.77 15.98 9.27
CA GLU A 365 -33.22 15.80 9.09
C GLU A 365 -34.02 16.47 10.22
N ARG A 366 -33.66 16.24 11.49
CA ARG A 366 -34.31 16.89 12.63
C ARG A 366 -34.22 18.43 12.58
N ARG A 367 -33.14 18.99 12.03
CA ARG A 367 -32.99 20.45 11.85
C ARG A 367 -33.88 20.97 10.71
N GLN A 368 -34.09 20.20 9.65
CA GLN A 368 -35.00 20.55 8.56
C GLN A 368 -36.46 20.46 9.02
N ASP A 369 -36.84 19.41 9.76
CA ASP A 369 -38.20 19.26 10.31
C ASP A 369 -38.54 20.37 11.32
N ALA A 370 -37.58 20.76 12.17
CA ALA A 370 -37.77 21.87 13.10
C ALA A 370 -37.93 23.24 12.40
N ARG A 371 -37.32 23.43 11.21
CA ARG A 371 -37.52 24.62 10.38
C ARG A 371 -38.83 24.56 9.60
N GLY A 372 -39.22 23.39 9.09
CA GLY A 372 -40.52 23.15 8.45
C GLY A 372 -41.68 23.42 9.40
N ASN A 373 -41.64 22.89 10.62
CA ASN A 373 -42.70 23.12 11.62
C ASN A 373 -42.77 24.57 12.15
N ARG A 374 -41.66 25.34 12.10
CA ARG A 374 -41.70 26.78 12.40
C ARG A 374 -42.31 27.62 11.28
N ALA A 375 -42.17 27.18 10.02
CA ALA A 375 -42.77 27.86 8.88
C ALA A 375 -44.29 27.59 8.77
N VAL A 376 -44.78 26.46 9.28
CA VAL A 376 -46.20 26.06 9.21
C VAL A 376 -47.07 26.69 10.32
N HIS A 377 -46.47 27.36 11.32
CA HIS A 377 -47.20 28.03 12.41
C HIS A 377 -47.49 29.53 12.21
N PHE A 378 -47.29 30.08 11.01
CA PHE A 378 -47.87 31.37 10.61
C PHE A 378 -49.16 31.17 9.80
N THR A 379 -50.23 30.75 10.47
CA THR A 379 -51.60 30.77 9.92
C THR A 379 -52.39 31.88 10.62
N GLY A 380 -52.37 33.08 10.03
CA GLY A 380 -53.10 34.24 10.52
C GLY A 380 -53.55 35.14 9.38
N ALA A 381 -54.87 35.23 9.22
CA ALA A 381 -55.66 36.12 8.37
C ALA A 381 -55.96 35.65 6.91
N PRO A 382 -57.26 35.48 6.55
CA PRO A 382 -57.69 35.20 5.19
C PRO A 382 -57.85 36.51 4.40
N ALA A 383 -57.36 36.54 3.16
CA ALA A 383 -57.68 37.58 2.18
C ALA A 383 -58.23 36.93 0.91
N ALA A 384 -59.29 37.53 0.38
CA ALA A 384 -60.27 36.97 -0.52
C ALA A 384 -59.79 36.70 -1.96
N HIS A 385 -60.37 35.63 -2.53
CA HIS A 385 -60.79 35.38 -3.92
C HIS A 385 -60.14 36.18 -5.06
N TYR A 386 -59.64 35.45 -6.07
CA TYR A 386 -60.22 35.50 -7.42
C TYR A 386 -59.96 34.17 -8.16
N GLU A 387 -61.05 33.52 -8.56
CA GLU A 387 -61.08 32.29 -9.35
C GLU A 387 -60.87 32.60 -10.84
N HIS A 388 -60.18 31.70 -11.56
CA HIS A 388 -60.59 31.32 -12.91
C HIS A 388 -60.18 29.87 -13.18
N ASN A 389 -61.17 28.99 -13.21
CA ASN A 389 -61.10 27.62 -13.73
C ASN A 389 -61.18 27.64 -15.27
N VAL A 390 -60.44 26.73 -15.93
CA VAL A 390 -60.93 25.92 -17.07
C VAL A 390 -60.28 24.53 -17.02
N ASP A 391 -61.01 23.63 -16.36
CA ASP A 391 -61.38 22.25 -16.68
C ASP A 391 -60.71 21.37 -17.76
N SER A 392 -60.66 20.08 -17.37
CA SER A 392 -60.90 18.82 -18.14
C SER A 392 -59.75 18.22 -18.97
N SER A 393 -59.52 16.90 -19.04
CA SER A 393 -60.01 15.71 -18.33
C SER A 393 -59.09 14.53 -18.70
N GLU A 394 -58.84 13.66 -17.71
CA GLU A 394 -58.79 12.18 -17.75
C GLU A 394 -58.13 11.38 -18.90
N ALA A 395 -57.29 10.41 -18.52
CA ALA A 395 -57.62 8.96 -18.55
C ALA A 395 -56.37 8.06 -18.76
N VAL A 396 -55.99 7.38 -17.66
CA VAL A 396 -55.64 5.96 -17.50
C VAL A 396 -55.20 5.16 -18.74
N GLY A 397 -54.02 4.53 -18.65
CA GLY A 397 -53.64 3.41 -19.50
C GLY A 397 -52.34 2.72 -19.07
N GLN A 398 -52.47 1.60 -18.35
CA GLN A 398 -51.38 0.70 -17.94
C GLN A 398 -50.69 0.04 -19.14
N GLY A 399 -49.37 -0.19 -19.04
CA GLY A 399 -48.64 -1.08 -19.95
C GLY A 399 -47.14 -1.21 -19.66
N ARG A 400 -46.75 -2.21 -18.85
CA ARG A 400 -45.45 -2.91 -18.95
C ARG A 400 -45.60 -4.01 -20.03
N PRO A 401 -44.55 -4.56 -20.69
CA PRO A 401 -43.32 -5.05 -20.05
C PRO A 401 -42.01 -5.10 -20.89
N ARG A 402 -40.94 -5.57 -20.20
CA ARG A 402 -39.86 -6.48 -20.65
C ARG A 402 -38.61 -5.97 -21.41
N ASN A 403 -37.48 -6.28 -20.75
CA ASN A 403 -36.23 -6.85 -21.23
C ASN A 403 -35.20 -5.96 -21.96
N GLY A 404 -34.11 -5.67 -21.25
CA GLY A 404 -32.82 -5.30 -21.80
C GLY A 404 -31.80 -5.13 -20.67
N MET A 405 -31.10 -6.21 -20.30
CA MET A 405 -29.90 -6.13 -19.45
C MET A 405 -28.79 -5.48 -20.29
N ALA A 406 -28.58 -4.17 -20.09
CA ALA A 406 -27.38 -3.48 -20.54
C ALA A 406 -26.48 -3.24 -19.32
N THR A 407 -25.30 -3.85 -19.34
CA THR A 407 -24.19 -3.58 -18.44
C THR A 407 -23.71 -2.14 -18.63
N PRO A 408 -23.53 -1.33 -17.58
CA PRO A 408 -22.93 0.00 -17.75
C PRO A 408 -21.41 -0.15 -17.86
N ASP A 409 -20.86 0.31 -18.98
CA ASP A 409 -19.42 0.49 -19.16
C ASP A 409 -18.87 1.39 -18.06
N SER A 410 -17.82 0.92 -17.36
CA SER A 410 -17.04 1.75 -16.44
C SER A 410 -16.27 2.79 -17.25
N VAL A 411 -16.83 3.99 -17.36
CA VAL A 411 -16.14 5.16 -17.90
C VAL A 411 -15.05 5.54 -16.91
N VAL A 412 -13.82 5.15 -17.23
CA VAL A 412 -12.60 5.74 -16.68
C VAL A 412 -12.59 7.20 -17.13
N THR A 413 -13.02 8.10 -16.26
CA THR A 413 -12.99 9.53 -16.52
C THR A 413 -11.53 9.98 -16.50
N GLN A 414 -11.05 10.49 -17.63
CA GLN A 414 -9.73 11.09 -17.74
C GLN A 414 -9.64 12.32 -16.81
N PRO A 415 -8.46 12.68 -16.28
CA PRO A 415 -8.31 13.73 -15.26
C PRO A 415 -8.65 15.17 -15.73
N ALA A 416 -9.15 15.36 -16.95
CA ALA A 416 -9.27 16.66 -17.59
C ALA A 416 -10.70 17.26 -17.62
N ASP A 417 -11.73 16.52 -17.19
CA ASP A 417 -13.14 16.98 -17.29
C ASP A 417 -13.80 17.33 -15.94
N VAL A 418 -13.04 17.35 -14.84
CA VAL A 418 -13.57 17.59 -13.48
C VAL A 418 -13.08 18.94 -12.95
N ALA A 419 -13.56 20.02 -13.55
CA ALA A 419 -13.45 21.38 -13.02
C ALA A 419 -14.84 22.01 -12.92
N ASP A 420 -15.79 21.30 -12.30
CA ASP A 420 -17.08 21.89 -11.95
C ASP A 420 -16.96 22.57 -10.58
N ARG A 421 -17.19 23.88 -10.54
CA ARG A 421 -17.03 24.73 -9.34
C ARG A 421 -17.86 24.24 -8.14
N GLY A 422 -18.90 23.42 -8.38
CA GLY A 422 -19.73 22.85 -7.33
C GLY A 422 -19.03 21.84 -6.41
N GLN A 423 -17.92 21.21 -6.82
CA GLN A 423 -17.16 20.30 -5.95
C GLN A 423 -16.17 21.02 -5.03
N MET A 424 -15.82 22.29 -5.29
CA MET A 424 -14.85 23.05 -4.47
C MET A 424 -15.44 23.52 -3.13
N ASP A 425 -16.74 23.82 -3.07
CA ASP A 425 -17.43 24.29 -1.86
C ASP A 425 -17.81 23.15 -0.88
N LEU A 426 -17.56 21.89 -1.24
CA LEU A 426 -18.01 20.70 -0.50
C LEU A 426 -16.99 20.10 0.50
N TRP A 427 -15.82 20.72 0.64
CA TRP A 427 -14.69 20.20 1.44
C TRP A 427 -14.50 20.85 2.81
N ASP A 428 -15.55 21.52 3.33
CA ASP A 428 -15.56 22.13 4.66
C ASP A 428 -15.46 21.06 5.77
N GLY A 429 -14.36 21.07 6.53
CA GLY A 429 -14.13 20.18 7.68
C GLY A 429 -12.81 19.40 7.69
N LEU A 430 -12.01 19.48 6.62
CA LEU A 430 -10.72 18.78 6.48
C LEU A 430 -9.50 19.55 7.04
N GLU A 431 -9.73 20.50 7.95
CA GLU A 431 -8.76 21.53 8.34
C GLU A 431 -7.58 21.04 9.20
N GLU A 432 -7.66 19.86 9.84
CA GLU A 432 -6.64 19.46 10.84
C GLU A 432 -6.00 18.05 10.66
N THR A 433 -6.43 17.22 9.70
CA THR A 433 -6.30 15.75 9.88
C THR A 433 -5.62 14.94 8.77
N LEU A 434 -5.07 15.57 7.74
CA LEU A 434 -4.19 14.88 6.77
C LEU A 434 -2.74 14.78 7.25
N ARG A 435 -2.52 14.45 8.54
CA ARG A 435 -1.21 14.01 9.04
C ARG A 435 -0.95 12.61 8.50
N TYR A 436 -0.07 12.45 7.50
CA TYR A 436 0.41 11.11 7.15
C TYR A 436 1.23 10.59 8.33
N PRO A 437 0.88 9.43 8.88
CA PRO A 437 1.77 8.74 9.78
C PRO A 437 2.84 8.09 8.90
N VAL A 438 3.83 8.89 8.50
CA VAL A 438 5.18 8.36 8.36
C VAL A 438 5.50 7.69 9.71
N MET A 439 6.07 6.48 9.72
CA MET A 439 6.22 5.63 10.92
C MET A 439 6.74 6.33 12.19
N ASP A 440 7.37 7.50 12.08
CA ASP A 440 7.84 8.33 13.19
C ASP A 440 6.81 9.33 13.79
N HIS A 441 5.68 9.61 13.13
CA HIS A 441 4.57 10.46 13.66
C HIS A 441 3.32 9.68 14.07
N ILE A 442 3.41 8.38 13.87
CA ILE A 442 2.50 7.36 14.37
C ILE A 442 2.56 7.25 15.90
N THR A 443 3.72 7.53 16.49
CA THR A 443 3.95 7.48 17.93
C THR A 443 3.30 8.65 18.67
N ASP A 444 2.91 9.71 17.94
CA ASP A 444 2.38 10.97 18.48
C ASP A 444 0.88 11.16 18.13
N LEU A 445 0.16 10.08 17.83
CA LEU A 445 -1.30 10.08 17.78
C LEU A 445 -1.85 10.10 19.22
N ASP A 446 -1.72 11.26 19.89
CA ASP A 446 -2.20 11.59 21.26
C ASP A 446 -3.75 11.45 21.44
N GLY A 447 -4.44 10.74 20.54
CA GLY A 447 -5.89 10.50 20.57
C GLY A 447 -6.29 9.03 20.80
N PHE A 448 -5.34 8.09 20.78
CA PHE A 448 -5.52 6.72 21.24
C PHE A 448 -4.57 6.55 22.42
N GLY A 449 -5.11 6.32 23.62
CA GLY A 449 -4.38 6.48 24.89
C GLY A 449 -2.97 5.89 24.94
N ASP A 450 -2.15 6.41 25.85
CA ASP A 450 -0.70 6.24 26.07
C ASP A 450 -0.07 4.82 25.89
N ASP A 451 -0.86 3.78 25.64
CA ASP A 451 -0.45 2.39 25.41
C ASP A 451 -0.44 1.96 23.92
N PHE A 452 -0.87 2.79 22.96
CA PHE A 452 -0.96 2.36 21.54
C PHE A 452 0.20 2.86 20.67
N VAL A 453 1.28 2.10 20.59
CA VAL A 453 2.37 2.36 19.62
C VAL A 453 2.11 1.53 18.37
N ILE A 454 2.00 2.13 17.17
CA ILE A 454 1.77 1.31 15.96
C ILE A 454 2.98 0.41 15.62
N ARG A 455 4.13 0.58 16.30
CA ARG A 455 5.17 -0.46 16.33
C ARG A 455 4.63 -1.79 16.89
N GLU A 456 3.75 -1.76 17.88
CA GLU A 456 3.06 -2.96 18.42
C GLU A 456 2.12 -3.56 17.39
N LEU A 457 1.47 -2.71 16.58
CA LEU A 457 0.63 -3.10 15.45
C LEU A 457 1.35 -3.95 14.41
N PHE A 458 2.64 -3.70 14.24
CA PHE A 458 3.51 -4.40 13.30
C PHE A 458 4.48 -5.37 13.98
N SER A 459 4.24 -5.73 15.25
CA SER A 459 5.14 -6.60 16.03
C SER A 459 6.61 -6.16 16.03
N GLN A 460 6.89 -4.86 15.84
CA GLN A 460 8.20 -4.25 16.07
C GLN A 460 8.47 -4.03 17.57
N HIS A 461 8.03 -4.95 18.44
CA HIS A 461 8.68 -5.07 19.72
C HIS A 461 10.05 -5.68 19.48
N SER A 462 11.10 -5.00 19.94
CA SER A 462 12.44 -5.58 20.09
C SER A 462 12.49 -6.64 21.20
N THR A 463 11.42 -7.39 21.44
CA THR A 463 11.42 -8.57 22.30
C THR A 463 11.80 -9.79 21.46
N PHE A 464 12.88 -9.68 20.69
CA PHE A 464 13.58 -10.88 20.28
C PHE A 464 14.36 -11.35 21.50
N ASP A 465 13.80 -12.32 22.21
CA ASP A 465 14.54 -12.98 23.27
C ASP A 465 15.66 -13.79 22.61
N PHE A 466 16.90 -13.31 22.76
CA PHE A 466 18.09 -14.02 22.31
C PHE A 466 18.18 -15.44 22.88
N SER A 467 17.44 -15.77 23.95
CA SER A 467 17.32 -17.13 24.48
C SER A 467 16.77 -18.13 23.45
N LEU A 468 15.96 -17.67 22.47
CA LEU A 468 15.43 -18.51 21.39
C LEU A 468 16.49 -18.95 20.37
N LEU A 469 17.63 -18.24 20.27
CA LEU A 469 18.76 -18.69 19.44
C LEU A 469 19.57 -19.82 20.08
N GLY A 470 19.33 -20.10 21.37
CA GLY A 470 20.00 -21.14 22.15
C GLY A 470 19.30 -22.51 22.19
N GLN A 471 18.06 -22.61 21.70
CA GLN A 471 17.32 -23.89 21.54
C GLN A 471 17.50 -24.43 20.13
#